data_AF-A0A951EPS0-F1
#
_entry.id   AF-A0A951EPS0-F1
#
_cell.length_a   1.000
_cell.length_b   1.000
_cell.length_c   1.000
_cell.angle_alpha   90.00
_cell.angle_beta   90.00
_cell.angle_gamma   90.00
#
_symmetry.space_group_name_H-M   'P 1'
#
loop_
_entity.id
_entity.type
_entity.pdbx_description
1 polymer ?
#
loop_
_entity_poly.entity_id
_entity_poly.type
_entity_poly.pdbx_seq_one_letter_code
_entity_poly.pdbx_strand_id
1 'polypeptide(L)' 'MFLHRKETIAPVKVGTPDPRFGQLLLEQFGGATGELTAALQYWVQSFHVEDAGIRDMLQ' A
#
# COMPACT_ATOMS: atom_id res chain seq x y z
N MET A 1 -3.63 -12.11 11.51
CA MET A 1 -4.14 -12.92 10.38
C MET A 1 -4.81 -11.97 9.40
N PHE A 2 -4.50 -12.05 8.11
CA PHE A 2 -5.08 -11.16 7.10
C PHE A 2 -6.34 -11.77 6.47
N LEU A 3 -7.27 -10.90 6.05
CA LEU A 3 -8.44 -11.26 5.26
C LEU A 3 -8.45 -10.43 3.98
N HIS A 4 -8.72 -11.05 2.85
CA HIS A 4 -8.79 -10.37 1.55
C HIS A 4 -10.23 -10.35 1.03
N ARG A 5 -10.71 -9.15 0.69
CA ARG A 5 -11.95 -8.90 -0.03
C ARG A 5 -11.61 -8.54 -1.48
N LYS A 6 -12.38 -9.04 -2.44
CA LYS A 6 -12.07 -8.86 -3.88
C LYS A 6 -12.38 -7.44 -4.36
N GLU A 7 -13.27 -6.77 -3.64
CA GLU A 7 -13.70 -5.41 -3.91
C GLU A 7 -12.58 -4.41 -3.58
N THR A 8 -12.39 -3.41 -4.44
CA THR A 8 -11.50 -2.28 -4.16
C THR A 8 -12.12 -1.35 -3.12
N ILE A 9 -11.29 -0.63 -2.36
CA ILE A 9 -11.73 0.35 -1.35
C ILE A 9 -12.63 1.43 -1.97
N ALA A 10 -12.30 1.85 -3.20
CA ALA A 10 -13.10 2.74 -4.03
C ALA A 10 -13.11 2.24 -5.48
N PRO A 11 -14.19 2.48 -6.26
CA PRO A 11 -14.25 2.08 -7.66
C PRO A 11 -13.20 2.84 -8.49
N VAL A 12 -12.38 2.10 -9.23
CA VAL A 12 -11.40 2.67 -10.16
C VAL A 12 -12.10 3.07 -11.46
N LYS A 13 -11.88 4.31 -11.91
CA LYS A 13 -12.36 4.81 -13.20
C LYS A 13 -11.17 5.26 -14.03
N VAL A 14 -10.96 4.61 -15.16
CA VAL A 14 -9.98 5.01 -16.18
C VAL A 14 -10.76 5.52 -17.39
N GLY A 15 -10.35 6.65 -17.94
CA GLY A 15 -10.89 7.16 -19.21
C GLY A 15 -10.26 6.40 -20.38
N THR A 16 -9.52 7.10 -21.23
CA THR A 16 -8.71 6.46 -22.27
C THR A 16 -7.48 5.79 -21.64
N PRO A 17 -7.20 4.50 -21.93
CA PRO A 17 -5.99 3.84 -21.47
C PRO A 17 -4.73 4.56 -21.97
N ASP A 18 -3.79 4.84 -21.06
CA ASP A 18 -2.49 5.45 -21.40
C ASP A 18 -1.33 4.60 -20.81
N PRO A 19 -0.57 3.88 -21.66
CA PRO A 19 0.53 3.04 -21.19
C PRO A 19 1.72 3.86 -20.65
N ARG A 20 1.92 5.10 -21.10
CA ARG A 20 2.98 5.97 -20.58
C ARG A 20 2.67 6.41 -19.16
N PHE A 21 1.41 6.79 -18.90
CA PHE A 21 0.96 7.03 -17.54
C PHE A 21 1.02 5.77 -16.67
N GLY A 22 0.65 4.61 -17.22
CA GLY A 22 0.80 3.32 -16.55
C GLY A 22 2.24 3.06 -16.09
N GLN A 23 3.24 3.39 -16.91
CA GLN A 23 4.65 3.29 -16.52
C GLN A 23 5.01 4.24 -15.36
N LEU A 24 4.49 5.47 -15.34
CA LEU A 24 4.70 6.39 -14.21
C LEU A 24 4.05 5.86 -12.93
N LEU A 25 2.88 5.22 -13.03
CA LEU A 25 2.17 4.66 -11.88
C LEU A 25 2.92 3.49 -11.23
N LEU A 26 3.83 2.82 -11.95
CA LEU A 26 4.67 1.75 -11.39
C LEU A 26 5.57 2.25 -10.25
N GLU A 27 5.95 3.53 -10.23
CA GLU A 27 6.70 4.11 -9.11
C GLU A 27 5.90 4.05 -7.80
N GLN A 28 4.58 4.27 -7.86
CA GLN A 28 3.72 4.15 -6.69
C GLN A 28 3.38 2.70 -6.34
N PHE A 29 3.48 1.76 -7.27
CA PHE A 29 3.27 0.35 -6.99
C PHE A 29 4.49 -0.30 -6.32
N GLY A 30 5.68 -0.16 -6.92
CA GLY A 30 6.89 -0.87 -6.52
C GLY A 30 8.16 -0.02 -6.50
N GLY A 31 8.04 1.30 -6.65
CA GLY A 31 9.16 2.22 -6.55
C GLY A 31 9.59 2.48 -5.09
N ALA A 32 10.64 3.28 -4.95
CA ALA A 32 11.23 3.56 -3.64
C ALA A 32 10.26 4.32 -2.73
N THR A 33 9.36 5.11 -3.31
CA THR A 33 8.32 5.88 -2.60
C THR A 33 6.92 5.28 -2.74
N GLY A 34 6.83 4.01 -3.18
CA GLY A 34 5.56 3.35 -3.45
C GLY A 34 4.87 2.73 -2.22
N GLU A 35 3.62 2.34 -2.43
CA GLU A 35 2.72 1.77 -1.43
C GLU A 35 3.23 0.46 -0.85
N LEU A 36 3.88 -0.39 -1.66
CA LEU A 36 4.49 -1.63 -1.16
C LEU A 36 5.59 -1.35 -0.13
N THR A 37 6.43 -0.34 -0.38
CA THR A 37 7.49 0.06 0.54
C THR A 37 6.89 0.57 1.85
N ALA A 38 5.89 1.46 1.78
CA ALA A 38 5.20 1.98 2.96
C ALA A 38 4.54 0.86 3.79
N ALA A 39 3.72 0.02 3.14
CA ALA A 39 3.00 -1.06 3.81
C ALA A 39 3.95 -2.07 4.49
N LEU A 40 5.00 -2.51 3.80
CA LEU A 40 5.96 -3.46 4.39
C LEU A 40 6.79 -2.82 5.50
N GLN A 41 7.16 -1.55 5.35
CA GLN A 41 7.92 -0.83 6.37
C GLN A 41 7.14 -0.67 7.67
N TYR A 42 5.88 -0.22 7.61
CA TYR A 42 5.05 -0.09 8.81
C TYR A 42 4.75 -1.45 9.43
N TRP A 43 4.44 -2.45 8.59
CA TRP A 43 4.18 -3.79 9.07
C TRP A 43 5.38 -4.40 9.80
N VAL A 44 6.60 -4.33 9.24
CA VAL A 44 7.81 -4.87 9.91
C VAL A 44 8.17 -4.09 11.18
N GLN A 45 7.93 -2.78 11.20
CA GLN A 45 8.12 -1.95 12.40
C GLN A 45 7.17 -2.40 13.53
N SER A 46 5.92 -2.74 13.22
CA SER A 46 4.92 -3.13 14.22
C SER A 46 5.34 -4.34 15.07
N PHE A 47 6.21 -5.22 14.57
CA PHE A 47 6.69 -6.40 15.33
C PHE A 47 7.65 -6.04 16.47
N HIS A 48 8.29 -4.87 16.41
CA HIS A 48 9.35 -4.47 17.34
C HIS A 48 8.96 -3.26 18.20
N VAL A 49 7.75 -2.73 18.01
CA VAL A 49 7.22 -1.63 18.82
C VAL A 49 6.56 -2.19 20.08
N GLU A 50 7.02 -1.71 21.23
CA GLU A 50 6.52 -2.12 22.55
C GLU A 50 5.26 -1.37 22.96
N ASP A 51 5.14 -0.09 22.56
CA ASP A 51 3.94 0.69 22.83
C ASP A 51 2.74 0.14 22.06
N ALA A 52 1.70 -0.26 22.79
CA ALA A 52 0.55 -0.92 22.21
C ALA A 52 -0.24 -0.01 21.26
N GLY A 53 -0.32 1.30 21.53
CA GLY A 53 -1.04 2.26 20.69
C GLY A 53 -0.31 2.54 19.38
N ILE A 54 1.01 2.69 19.43
CA ILE A 54 1.83 2.86 18.22
C ILE A 54 1.82 1.59 17.38
N ARG A 55 1.89 0.41 18.01
CA ARG A 55 1.80 -0.87 17.28
C ARG A 55 0.48 -1.01 16.54
N ASP A 56 -0.63 -0.67 17.18
CA ASP A 56 -1.97 -0.71 16.57
C ASP A 56 -2.08 0.26 15.39
N MET A 57 -1.54 1.47 15.53
CA MET A 57 -1.51 2.46 14.45
C MET A 57 -0.73 2.00 13.21
N LEU A 58 0.29 1.15 13.38
CA LEU A 58 1.14 0.66 12.28
C LEU A 58 0.57 -0.58 11.56
N GLN A 59 -0.54 -1.17 12.04
CA GLN A 59 -1.08 -2.45 11.57
C GLN A 59 -2.34 -2.33 10.71
#